data_AF-A0A382BBE9-F1
#
_entry.id   AF-A0A382BBE9-F1
#
_cell.length_a   1.000
_cell.length_b   1.000
_cell.length_c   1.000
_cell.angle_alpha   90.00
_cell.angle_beta   90.00
_cell.angle_gamma   90.00
#
_symmetry.space_group_name_H-M   'P 1'
#
loop_
_entity.id
_entity.type
_entity.pdbx_description
1 polymer ?
#
loop_
_entity_poly.entity_id
_entity_poly.type
_entity_poly.pdbx_seq_one_letter_code
_entity_poly.pdbx_strand_id
1 'polypeptide(L)'
;KPLAKDNVESMRGVMKLHHAAVEDIQPSEDFGYLKDAARDCWEAALSKGDQNGYRNAQVTVLAPTGTIAFLMDCDTTGIEPDIALVKYKLLAGGGTLKIVNRTVPDALSRLGYSADEVKNIVAHIEEFDSIEDVKEDGETRRSGLKPEHLDVFDCAFKPFRGERSIHYMAHLKMMAAAQPFISGAISKTVNLPRECSVADITDAYTEAWKLGLKCVAIYRDGSKRSQPLNTAKTGEGTERELTITADERIKELEDQLVGLQKQIDQPLRRRLPETRQAVTHKFDIAGHEGYLTIGLFEDGTPGEMFITMAKEGSTIGGLMDSVAALTSVSLQYGVPLAALVRKFSHQRFEPSGFTKNPQIRRASSIIDYVFRWMGIQFIPGYLERTVGDTSQQELNIPGLQQAEAQHVNKPVVELPVASGGDGESVDHAAAHSHSHDASAISQSVAHFMEDAPACTACGHLTVRNGACFKCLNCGESLGCS
;
A
#
# COMPACT_ATOMS: atom_id res chain seq x y z
N LYS A 1 20.69 -29.26 20.47
CA LYS A 1 21.47 -29.03 21.71
C LYS A 1 20.51 -28.50 22.76
N PRO A 2 20.57 -28.93 24.04
CA PRO A 2 19.78 -28.30 25.10
C PRO A 2 20.11 -26.81 25.16
N LEU A 3 19.10 -25.98 25.45
CA LEU A 3 19.28 -24.53 25.62
C LEU A 3 20.23 -24.29 26.80
N ALA A 4 21.40 -23.72 26.52
CA ALA A 4 22.32 -23.29 27.56
C ALA A 4 21.71 -22.16 28.38
N LYS A 5 22.18 -22.00 29.62
CA LYS A 5 21.69 -20.98 30.56
C LYS A 5 21.97 -19.55 30.09
N ASP A 6 23.01 -19.38 29.27
CA ASP A 6 23.39 -18.14 28.62
C ASP A 6 23.94 -18.42 27.20
N ASN A 7 24.18 -17.36 26.44
CA ASN A 7 24.69 -17.41 25.07
C ASN A 7 26.16 -16.97 24.95
N VAL A 8 26.90 -16.84 26.07
CA VAL A 8 28.25 -16.25 26.08
C VAL A 8 29.21 -17.05 25.20
N GLU A 9 29.27 -18.37 25.41
CA GLU A 9 30.13 -19.25 24.61
C GLU A 9 29.71 -19.31 23.13
N SER A 10 28.41 -19.20 22.84
CA SER A 10 27.92 -19.16 21.45
C SER A 10 28.33 -17.87 20.76
N MET A 11 28.16 -16.73 21.41
CA MET A 11 28.57 -15.42 20.87
C MET A 11 30.07 -15.36 20.65
N ARG A 12 30.85 -15.82 21.64
CA ARG A 12 32.30 -15.94 21.54
C ARG A 12 32.72 -16.88 20.41
N GLY A 13 32.01 -17.99 20.22
CA GLY A 13 32.22 -18.91 19.11
C GLY A 13 32.07 -18.22 17.74
N VAL A 14 31.04 -17.40 17.56
CA VAL A 14 30.85 -16.62 16.32
C VAL A 14 32.00 -15.66 16.08
N MET A 15 32.44 -14.92 17.10
CA MET A 15 33.57 -14.00 16.97
C MET A 15 34.88 -14.72 16.60
N LYS A 16 35.10 -15.93 17.13
CA LYS A 16 36.24 -16.77 16.74
C LYS A 16 36.16 -17.23 15.29
N LEU A 17 34.96 -17.52 14.78
CA LEU A 17 34.78 -17.84 13.35
C LEU A 17 35.14 -16.66 12.46
N HIS A 18 34.72 -15.44 12.83
CA HIS A 18 35.11 -14.22 12.10
C HIS A 18 36.63 -14.01 12.10
N HIS A 19 37.28 -14.18 13.25
CA HIS A 19 38.74 -14.09 13.36
C HIS A 19 39.45 -15.16 12.53
N ALA A 20 39.00 -16.42 12.60
CA ALA A 20 39.62 -17.52 11.85
C ALA A 20 39.54 -17.30 10.33
N ALA A 21 38.45 -16.73 9.82
CA ALA A 21 38.27 -16.43 8.41
C ALA A 21 39.30 -15.43 7.86
N VAL A 22 39.96 -14.64 8.71
CA VAL A 22 41.06 -13.75 8.27
C VAL A 22 42.19 -14.54 7.63
N GLU A 23 42.46 -15.76 8.11
CA GLU A 23 43.57 -16.56 7.58
C GLU A 23 43.32 -17.04 6.15
N ASP A 24 42.04 -17.16 5.75
CA ASP A 24 41.62 -17.54 4.40
C ASP A 24 41.75 -16.39 3.39
N ILE A 25 42.00 -15.15 3.85
CA ILE A 25 42.25 -14.01 2.96
C ILE A 25 43.55 -14.27 2.20
N GLN A 26 43.46 -14.25 0.87
CA GLN A 26 44.60 -14.45 -0.02
C GLN A 26 45.63 -13.33 0.18
N PRO A 27 46.93 -13.66 0.30
CA PRO A 27 47.97 -12.65 0.41
C PRO A 27 48.03 -11.81 -0.87
N SER A 28 48.23 -10.51 -0.70
CA SER A 28 48.46 -9.57 -1.80
C SER A 28 49.75 -8.83 -1.50
N GLU A 29 50.63 -8.69 -2.51
CA GLU A 29 51.87 -7.92 -2.37
C GLU A 29 51.56 -6.44 -2.10
N ASP A 30 50.64 -5.86 -2.87
CA ASP A 30 50.24 -4.45 -2.77
C ASP A 30 49.37 -4.16 -1.54
N PHE A 31 48.57 -5.15 -1.10
CA PHE A 31 47.52 -4.94 -0.09
C PHE A 31 47.65 -5.85 1.14
N GLY A 32 48.81 -6.47 1.36
CA GLY A 32 49.05 -7.39 2.47
C GLY A 32 48.72 -6.79 3.84
N TYR A 33 48.96 -5.48 4.00
CA TYR A 33 48.65 -4.74 5.23
C TYR A 33 47.16 -4.80 5.62
N LEU A 34 46.24 -4.99 4.67
CA LEU A 34 44.81 -5.13 4.96
C LEU A 34 44.49 -6.44 5.69
N LYS A 35 45.22 -7.52 5.39
CA LYS A 35 45.06 -8.80 6.10
C LYS A 35 45.53 -8.66 7.54
N ASP A 36 46.67 -8.02 7.76
CA ASP A 36 47.20 -7.78 9.10
C ASP A 36 46.27 -6.85 9.91
N ALA A 37 45.79 -5.76 9.31
CA ALA A 37 44.80 -4.89 9.95
C ALA A 37 43.49 -5.62 10.29
N ALA A 38 43.02 -6.53 9.43
CA ALA A 38 41.86 -7.36 9.72
C ALA A 38 42.12 -8.31 10.90
N ARG A 39 43.31 -8.92 10.98
CA ARG A 39 43.73 -9.78 12.09
C ARG A 39 43.71 -9.00 13.40
N ASP A 40 44.37 -7.85 13.45
CA ASP A 40 44.44 -6.99 14.62
C ASP A 40 43.05 -6.55 15.09
N CYS A 41 42.16 -6.21 14.15
CA CYS A 41 40.79 -5.80 14.45
C CYS A 41 39.99 -6.92 15.15
N TRP A 42 40.05 -8.14 14.61
CA TRP A 42 39.32 -9.29 15.18
C TRP A 42 39.96 -9.80 16.47
N GLU A 43 41.28 -9.72 16.62
CA GLU A 43 41.96 -10.04 17.87
C GLU A 43 41.55 -9.05 18.98
N ALA A 44 41.49 -7.76 18.67
CA ALA A 44 40.98 -6.74 19.59
C ALA A 44 39.51 -6.98 19.95
N ALA A 45 38.67 -7.36 18.99
CA ALA A 45 37.26 -7.68 19.21
C ALA A 45 37.06 -8.91 20.13
N LEU A 46 37.92 -9.92 20.01
CA LEU A 46 37.94 -11.08 20.89
C LEU A 46 38.43 -10.71 22.29
N SER A 47 39.58 -10.06 22.39
CA SER A 47 40.19 -9.69 23.68
C SER A 47 39.28 -8.77 24.51
N LYS A 48 38.71 -7.72 23.89
CA LYS A 48 37.78 -6.81 24.57
C LYS A 48 36.46 -7.48 24.92
N GLY A 49 35.98 -8.37 24.05
CA GLY A 49 34.75 -9.13 24.27
C GLY A 49 34.87 -10.15 25.40
N ASP A 50 36.04 -10.80 25.54
CA ASP A 50 36.32 -11.72 26.65
C ASP A 50 36.36 -10.97 28.00
N GLN A 51 36.79 -9.71 28.02
CA GLN A 51 36.85 -8.88 29.24
C GLN A 51 35.50 -8.25 29.63
N ASN A 52 34.73 -7.78 28.64
CA ASN A 52 33.58 -6.89 28.89
C ASN A 52 32.24 -7.48 28.43
N GLY A 53 32.26 -8.60 27.70
CA GLY A 53 31.10 -9.14 27.00
C GLY A 53 30.72 -8.35 25.74
N TYR A 54 29.68 -8.81 25.05
CA TYR A 54 29.13 -8.20 23.84
C TYR A 54 27.74 -7.65 24.13
N ARG A 55 27.51 -6.36 23.82
CA ARG A 55 26.21 -5.72 24.07
C ARG A 55 25.15 -6.12 23.04
N ASN A 56 25.55 -6.30 21.78
CA ASN A 56 24.66 -6.57 20.66
C ASN A 56 24.80 -8.03 20.22
N ALA A 57 23.68 -8.73 20.08
CA ALA A 57 23.67 -10.12 19.61
C ALA A 57 24.09 -10.27 18.13
N GLN A 58 23.94 -9.20 17.34
CA GLN A 58 24.39 -9.10 15.95
C GLN A 58 24.82 -7.65 15.69
N VAL A 59 25.95 -7.46 15.01
CA VAL A 59 26.53 -6.12 14.76
C VAL A 59 26.58 -5.78 13.27
N THR A 60 26.75 -6.78 12.41
CA THR A 60 27.03 -6.58 10.98
C THR A 60 25.97 -7.23 10.11
N VAL A 61 25.44 -6.48 9.15
CA VAL A 61 24.52 -6.93 8.10
C VAL A 61 24.71 -6.01 6.89
N LEU A 62 24.65 -6.55 5.68
CA LEU A 62 24.67 -5.74 4.46
C LEU A 62 23.26 -5.61 3.92
N ALA A 63 22.65 -4.46 4.17
CA ALA A 63 21.31 -4.09 3.68
C ALA A 63 21.38 -3.48 2.27
N PRO A 64 20.27 -3.45 1.51
CA PRO A 64 20.23 -2.78 0.23
C PRO A 64 20.36 -1.26 0.43
N THR A 65 21.26 -0.63 -0.30
CA THR A 65 21.59 0.80 -0.13
C THR A 65 21.08 1.68 -1.27
N GLY A 66 20.20 1.17 -2.15
CA GLY A 66 19.78 1.86 -3.39
C GLY A 66 19.52 3.37 -3.23
N THR A 67 18.56 3.76 -2.38
CA THR A 67 18.21 5.18 -2.21
C THR A 67 19.35 6.03 -1.64
N ILE A 68 20.06 5.53 -0.63
CA ILE A 68 21.12 6.29 0.05
C ILE A 68 22.41 6.34 -0.77
N ALA A 69 22.72 5.29 -1.53
CA ALA A 69 23.88 5.25 -2.44
C ALA A 69 23.73 6.31 -3.54
N PHE A 70 22.52 6.44 -4.12
CA PHE A 70 22.25 7.53 -5.08
C PHE A 70 22.33 8.92 -4.44
N LEU A 71 21.89 9.08 -3.18
CA LEU A 71 22.01 10.35 -2.47
C LEU A 71 23.48 10.71 -2.21
N MET A 72 24.33 9.71 -1.94
CA MET A 72 25.75 9.87 -1.65
C MET A 72 26.63 9.85 -2.91
N ASP A 73 26.04 9.82 -4.10
CA ASP A 73 26.75 9.74 -5.39
C ASP A 73 27.72 8.55 -5.48
N CYS A 74 27.33 7.40 -4.90
CA CYS A 74 28.08 6.15 -5.04
C CYS A 74 27.80 5.49 -6.40
N ASP A 75 28.84 5.02 -7.08
CA ASP A 75 28.68 4.28 -8.34
C ASP A 75 27.97 2.93 -8.14
N THR A 76 28.20 2.26 -7.00
CA THR A 76 27.65 0.94 -6.67
C THR A 76 26.71 0.96 -5.46
N THR A 77 25.80 -0.03 -5.40
CA THR A 77 24.78 -0.19 -4.37
C THR A 77 25.12 -1.33 -3.42
N GLY A 78 26.04 -1.09 -2.49
CA GLY A 78 26.44 -2.06 -1.47
C GLY A 78 27.66 -2.89 -1.91
N ILE A 79 27.56 -4.22 -1.87
CA ILE A 79 28.61 -5.15 -2.37
C ILE A 79 28.31 -5.61 -3.80
N GLU A 80 27.51 -4.85 -4.53
CA GLU A 80 27.16 -5.15 -5.91
C GLU A 80 28.28 -4.69 -6.84
N PRO A 81 28.66 -5.47 -7.86
CA PRO A 81 29.44 -4.89 -8.95
C PRO A 81 28.62 -3.78 -9.57
N ASP A 82 29.30 -2.88 -10.26
CA ASP A 82 28.59 -1.81 -10.94
C ASP A 82 27.57 -2.39 -11.94
N ILE A 83 26.39 -1.77 -12.03
CA ILE A 83 25.28 -2.24 -12.87
C ILE A 83 25.71 -2.22 -14.34
N ALA A 84 26.29 -1.10 -14.78
CA ALA A 84 26.84 -0.85 -16.09
C ALA A 84 27.66 0.45 -16.04
N LEU A 85 28.66 0.61 -16.92
CA LEU A 85 29.44 1.86 -17.00
C LEU A 85 28.58 3.06 -17.41
N VAL A 86 27.51 2.81 -18.17
CA VAL A 86 26.52 3.81 -18.57
C VAL A 86 25.14 3.32 -18.19
N LYS A 87 24.40 4.16 -17.46
CA LYS A 87 23.08 3.82 -16.92
C LYS A 87 22.08 4.91 -17.24
N TYR A 88 20.84 4.52 -17.52
CA TYR A 88 19.72 5.44 -17.71
C TYR A 88 18.72 5.30 -16.56
N LYS A 89 18.48 6.40 -15.85
CA LYS A 89 17.49 6.48 -14.78
C LYS A 89 16.25 7.20 -15.28
N LEU A 90 15.08 6.55 -15.16
CA LEU A 90 13.80 7.22 -15.39
C LEU A 90 13.46 8.13 -14.20
N LEU A 91 13.12 9.38 -14.51
CA LEU A 91 12.68 10.34 -13.52
C LEU A 91 11.17 10.24 -13.30
N ALA A 92 10.72 10.46 -12.06
CA ALA A 92 9.31 10.32 -11.68
C ALA A 92 8.36 11.28 -12.44
N GLY A 93 8.88 12.39 -12.99
CA GLY A 93 8.14 13.35 -13.81
C GLY A 93 8.23 13.11 -15.33
N GLY A 94 8.77 11.97 -15.76
CA GLY A 94 9.13 11.74 -17.16
C GLY A 94 10.53 12.24 -17.50
N GLY A 95 11.14 11.65 -18.54
CA GLY A 95 12.53 11.90 -18.94
C GLY A 95 13.52 10.87 -18.40
N THR A 96 14.72 10.86 -19.00
CA THR A 96 15.82 9.95 -18.63
C THR A 96 17.07 10.74 -18.26
N LEU A 97 17.74 10.33 -17.18
CA LEU A 97 19.04 10.84 -16.78
C LEU A 97 20.10 9.80 -17.16
N LYS A 98 21.06 10.19 -17.99
CA LYS A 98 22.26 9.38 -18.29
C LYS A 98 23.27 9.57 -17.16
N ILE A 99 23.75 8.46 -16.61
CA ILE A 99 24.76 8.42 -15.55
C ILE A 99 25.94 7.62 -16.11
N VAL A 100 27.12 8.21 -16.14
CA VAL A 100 28.36 7.59 -16.60
C VAL A 100 29.25 7.37 -15.37
N ASN A 101 29.85 6.18 -15.27
CA ASN A 101 30.72 5.80 -14.16
C ASN A 101 31.92 6.75 -14.07
N ARG A 102 32.16 7.29 -12.87
CA ARG A 102 33.18 8.33 -12.63
C ARG A 102 34.57 7.79 -12.29
N THR A 103 34.67 6.49 -12.02
CA THR A 103 35.91 5.80 -11.62
C THR A 103 36.72 5.24 -12.80
N VAL A 104 36.14 5.18 -14.00
CA VAL A 104 36.82 4.72 -15.22
C VAL A 104 38.14 5.46 -15.48
N PRO A 105 38.23 6.81 -15.39
CA PRO A 105 39.48 7.53 -15.64
C PRO A 105 40.61 7.14 -14.68
N ASP A 106 40.29 6.95 -13.39
CA ASP A 106 41.27 6.58 -12.37
C ASP A 106 41.75 5.14 -12.57
N ALA A 107 40.84 4.23 -12.93
CA ALA A 107 41.17 2.85 -13.26
C ALA A 107 42.11 2.78 -14.49
N LEU A 108 41.79 3.50 -15.56
CA LEU A 108 42.63 3.57 -16.76
C LEU A 108 44.00 4.19 -16.47
N SER A 109 44.05 5.25 -15.66
CA SER A 109 45.32 5.86 -15.26
C SER A 109 46.20 4.86 -14.50
N ARG A 110 45.61 4.04 -13.63
CA ARG A 110 46.32 2.96 -12.90
C ARG A 110 46.77 1.82 -13.81
N LEU A 111 46.05 1.54 -14.88
CA LEU A 111 46.43 0.59 -15.94
C LEU A 111 47.50 1.13 -16.89
N GLY A 112 47.94 2.38 -16.70
CA GLY A 112 49.07 2.98 -17.43
C GLY A 112 48.70 3.69 -18.73
N TYR A 113 47.42 4.06 -18.92
CA TYR A 113 47.00 4.88 -20.07
C TYR A 113 47.36 6.35 -19.86
N SER A 114 47.75 7.03 -20.93
CA SER A 114 48.00 8.47 -20.95
C SER A 114 46.70 9.27 -20.84
N ALA A 115 46.80 10.54 -20.43
CA ALA A 115 45.64 11.42 -20.27
C ALA A 115 44.80 11.56 -21.57
N ASP A 116 45.47 11.56 -22.74
CA ASP A 116 44.78 11.63 -24.03
C ASP A 116 44.06 10.31 -24.36
N GLU A 117 44.67 9.16 -24.07
CA GLU A 117 44.02 7.86 -24.24
C GLU A 117 42.81 7.71 -23.31
N VAL A 118 42.95 8.11 -22.04
CA VAL A 118 41.84 8.12 -21.06
C VAL A 118 40.69 8.97 -21.58
N LYS A 119 40.97 10.19 -22.06
CA LYS A 119 39.95 11.09 -22.59
C LYS A 119 39.23 10.48 -23.80
N ASN A 120 39.96 9.83 -24.70
CA ASN A 120 39.38 9.18 -25.88
C ASN A 120 38.51 7.98 -25.51
N ILE A 121 38.94 7.13 -24.57
CA ILE A 121 38.16 5.98 -24.10
C ILE A 121 36.88 6.45 -23.39
N VAL A 122 36.96 7.48 -22.55
CA VAL A 122 35.78 8.04 -21.87
C VAL A 122 34.80 8.63 -22.89
N ALA A 123 35.28 9.37 -23.89
CA ALA A 123 34.45 9.87 -24.97
C ALA A 123 33.76 8.74 -25.75
N HIS A 124 34.47 7.64 -26.02
CA HIS A 124 33.91 6.44 -26.66
C HIS A 124 32.78 5.83 -25.82
N ILE A 125 32.96 5.70 -24.49
CA ILE A 125 31.92 5.21 -23.58
C ILE A 125 30.68 6.13 -23.59
N GLU A 126 30.89 7.45 -23.59
CA GLU A 126 29.82 8.43 -23.66
C GLU A 126 29.07 8.41 -24.99
N GLU A 127 29.73 8.10 -26.09
CA GLU A 127 29.13 8.06 -27.43
C GLU A 127 28.38 6.74 -27.68
N PHE A 128 29.01 5.61 -27.35
CA PHE A 128 28.53 4.29 -27.74
C PHE A 128 27.88 3.46 -26.61
N ASP A 129 27.82 4.01 -25.40
CA ASP A 129 27.27 3.34 -24.21
C ASP A 129 27.97 2.01 -23.89
N SER A 130 29.22 1.85 -24.33
CA SER A 130 30.05 0.66 -24.14
C SER A 130 31.52 1.04 -24.16
N ILE A 131 32.34 0.32 -23.39
CA ILE A 131 33.80 0.41 -23.46
C ILE A 131 34.40 -0.55 -24.50
N GLU A 132 33.59 -1.49 -24.99
CA GLU A 132 34.01 -2.44 -26.02
C GLU A 132 34.10 -1.76 -27.39
N ASP A 133 34.79 -2.40 -28.33
CA ASP A 133 34.79 -1.97 -29.73
C ASP A 133 33.40 -2.18 -30.33
N VAL A 134 32.87 -1.17 -31.02
CA VAL A 134 31.49 -1.18 -31.54
C VAL A 134 31.51 -1.25 -33.06
N LYS A 135 30.67 -2.12 -33.62
CA LYS A 135 30.45 -2.21 -35.08
C LYS A 135 29.26 -1.33 -35.47
N GLU A 136 29.51 -0.33 -36.31
CA GLU A 136 28.47 0.57 -36.84
C GLU A 136 28.66 0.72 -38.35
N ASP A 137 27.60 0.49 -39.12
CA ASP A 137 27.60 0.59 -40.59
C ASP A 137 28.68 -0.22 -41.32
N GLY A 138 29.11 -1.34 -40.72
CA GLY A 138 30.15 -2.22 -41.26
C GLY A 138 31.58 -1.82 -40.89
N GLU A 139 31.77 -0.69 -40.20
CA GLU A 139 33.06 -0.24 -39.66
C GLU A 139 33.18 -0.56 -38.17
N THR A 140 34.39 -0.89 -37.72
CA THR A 140 34.67 -1.12 -36.29
C THR A 140 35.23 0.15 -35.67
N ARG A 141 34.45 0.79 -34.79
CA ARG A 141 34.87 1.89 -33.93
C ARG A 141 35.62 1.33 -32.74
N ARG A 142 36.92 1.62 -32.66
CA ARG A 142 37.78 1.13 -31.59
C ARG A 142 37.72 2.06 -30.38
N SER A 143 37.54 1.47 -29.21
CA SER A 143 37.59 2.17 -27.92
C SER A 143 38.99 2.72 -27.61
N GLY A 144 40.04 2.07 -28.11
CA GLY A 144 41.42 2.32 -27.71
C GLY A 144 41.84 1.55 -26.46
N LEU A 145 40.95 0.75 -25.87
CA LEU A 145 41.29 -0.13 -24.76
C LEU A 145 42.05 -1.38 -25.26
N LYS A 146 43.13 -1.75 -24.57
CA LYS A 146 43.83 -3.01 -24.79
C LYS A 146 42.90 -4.19 -24.44
N PRO A 147 42.85 -5.25 -25.26
CA PRO A 147 41.98 -6.40 -25.02
C PRO A 147 42.20 -7.07 -23.65
N GLU A 148 43.44 -7.10 -23.16
CA GLU A 148 43.77 -7.67 -21.85
C GLU A 148 43.21 -6.88 -20.65
N HIS A 149 42.67 -5.67 -20.85
CA HIS A 149 42.11 -4.84 -19.79
C HIS A 149 40.57 -4.80 -19.80
N LEU A 150 39.91 -5.48 -20.76
CA LEU A 150 38.45 -5.45 -20.88
C LEU A 150 37.74 -5.99 -19.63
N ASP A 151 38.28 -7.06 -19.04
CA ASP A 151 37.71 -7.73 -17.86
C ASP A 151 37.67 -6.85 -16.61
N VAL A 152 38.59 -5.88 -16.49
CA VAL A 152 38.60 -4.88 -15.41
C VAL A 152 37.32 -4.04 -15.38
N PHE A 153 36.68 -3.86 -16.53
CA PHE A 153 35.52 -2.99 -16.71
C PHE A 153 34.20 -3.75 -16.89
N ASP A 154 34.21 -5.08 -16.77
CA ASP A 154 33.00 -5.88 -16.84
C ASP A 154 32.04 -5.51 -15.69
N CYS A 155 30.75 -5.34 -16.02
CA CYS A 155 29.71 -4.93 -15.09
C CYS A 155 28.67 -6.04 -14.87
N ALA A 156 27.70 -5.82 -13.98
CA ALA A 156 26.64 -6.77 -13.67
C ALA A 156 25.77 -7.14 -14.87
N PHE A 157 25.53 -6.17 -15.77
CA PHE A 157 24.75 -6.35 -16.99
C PHE A 157 25.59 -6.07 -18.22
N LYS A 158 25.17 -6.67 -19.34
CA LYS A 158 25.73 -6.38 -20.65
C LYS A 158 25.45 -4.90 -21.00
N PRO A 159 26.46 -4.14 -21.45
CA PRO A 159 26.25 -2.81 -22.02
C PRO A 159 25.29 -2.89 -23.21
N PHE A 160 24.62 -1.79 -23.56
CA PHE A 160 23.63 -1.79 -24.64
C PHE A 160 24.20 -2.26 -25.99
N ARG A 161 25.43 -1.83 -26.31
CA ARG A 161 26.17 -2.25 -27.51
C ARG A 161 27.34 -3.21 -27.20
N GLY A 162 27.33 -3.82 -26.01
CA GLY A 162 28.38 -4.72 -25.54
C GLY A 162 27.89 -6.16 -25.39
N GLU A 163 28.83 -7.07 -25.25
CA GLU A 163 28.56 -8.51 -25.13
C GLU A 163 28.96 -9.04 -23.74
N ARG A 164 29.87 -8.34 -23.06
CA ARG A 164 30.49 -8.82 -21.82
C ARG A 164 29.72 -8.41 -20.57
N SER A 165 29.75 -9.28 -19.57
CA SER A 165 29.22 -9.03 -18.24
C SER A 165 29.84 -10.01 -17.25
N ILE A 166 29.83 -9.64 -15.96
CA ILE A 166 30.27 -10.51 -14.88
C ILE A 166 29.32 -11.70 -14.79
N HIS A 167 29.87 -12.90 -14.88
CA HIS A 167 29.09 -14.13 -14.76
C HIS A 167 28.42 -14.24 -13.38
N TYR A 168 27.16 -14.68 -13.31
CA TYR A 168 26.38 -14.73 -12.05
C TYR A 168 27.07 -15.53 -10.92
N MET A 169 27.88 -16.55 -11.26
CA MET A 169 28.70 -17.28 -10.28
C MET A 169 29.75 -16.41 -9.58
N ALA A 170 30.30 -15.40 -10.25
CA ALA A 170 31.22 -14.47 -9.61
C ALA A 170 30.50 -13.60 -8.56
N HIS A 171 29.22 -13.27 -8.77
CA HIS A 171 28.42 -12.57 -7.76
C HIS A 171 28.30 -13.40 -6.48
N LEU A 172 28.03 -14.70 -6.61
CA LEU A 172 27.96 -15.63 -5.49
C LEU A 172 29.30 -15.77 -4.77
N LYS A 173 30.40 -15.95 -5.53
CA LYS A 173 31.75 -16.04 -4.96
C LYS A 173 32.15 -14.78 -4.20
N MET A 174 31.82 -13.60 -4.72
CA MET A 174 32.09 -12.34 -4.04
C MET A 174 31.28 -12.22 -2.73
N MET A 175 30.00 -12.59 -2.76
CA MET A 175 29.20 -12.65 -1.52
C MET A 175 29.80 -13.64 -0.52
N ALA A 176 30.27 -14.79 -1.00
CA ALA A 176 30.83 -15.85 -0.18
C ALA A 176 32.16 -15.42 0.46
N ALA A 177 32.97 -14.61 -0.21
CA ALA A 177 34.18 -14.04 0.36
C ALA A 177 33.91 -13.09 1.54
N ALA A 178 32.80 -12.34 1.49
CA ALA A 178 32.43 -11.39 2.56
C ALA A 178 31.61 -12.02 3.70
N GLN A 179 30.81 -13.06 3.39
CA GLN A 179 29.87 -13.68 4.34
C GLN A 179 30.51 -14.14 5.67
N PRO A 180 31.75 -14.67 5.70
CA PRO A 180 32.43 -15.06 6.93
C PRO A 180 32.68 -13.92 7.91
N PHE A 181 32.66 -12.65 7.49
CA PHE A 181 32.87 -11.49 8.36
C PHE A 181 31.57 -10.78 8.75
N ILE A 182 30.43 -11.30 8.29
CA ILE A 182 29.11 -10.69 8.49
C ILE A 182 28.28 -11.62 9.36
N SER A 183 27.89 -11.13 10.53
CA SER A 183 27.09 -11.87 11.52
C SER A 183 25.66 -12.12 11.02
N GLY A 184 25.06 -11.12 10.37
CA GLY A 184 23.81 -11.24 9.61
C GLY A 184 24.01 -11.79 8.19
N ALA A 185 23.06 -11.48 7.31
CA ALA A 185 23.09 -11.87 5.90
C ALA A 185 23.51 -10.70 4.98
N ILE A 186 23.66 -11.01 3.69
CA ILE A 186 23.93 -10.04 2.63
C ILE A 186 22.69 -9.92 1.75
N SER A 187 22.09 -8.74 1.71
CA SER A 187 20.93 -8.43 0.89
C SER A 187 21.37 -7.85 -0.45
N LYS A 188 22.07 -8.69 -1.23
CA LYS A 188 22.50 -8.39 -2.59
C LYS A 188 21.72 -9.27 -3.58
N THR A 189 21.37 -8.69 -4.72
CA THR A 189 20.75 -9.44 -5.82
C THR A 189 21.82 -10.06 -6.73
N VAL A 190 21.65 -11.34 -7.07
CA VAL A 190 22.42 -12.01 -8.11
C VAL A 190 21.68 -11.84 -9.42
N ASN A 191 22.27 -11.09 -10.35
CA ASN A 191 21.69 -10.86 -11.67
C ASN A 191 22.05 -12.03 -12.58
N LEU A 192 21.04 -12.64 -13.21
CA LEU A 192 21.19 -13.71 -14.19
C LEU A 192 20.77 -13.19 -15.57
N PRO A 193 21.48 -13.59 -16.64
CA PRO A 193 21.07 -13.32 -18.01
C PRO A 193 19.66 -13.86 -18.34
N ARG A 194 19.01 -13.25 -19.33
CA ARG A 194 17.66 -13.63 -19.77
C ARG A 194 17.60 -15.09 -20.26
N GLU A 195 18.68 -15.53 -20.89
CA GLU A 195 18.88 -16.87 -21.45
C GLU A 195 19.07 -17.98 -20.39
N CYS A 196 19.22 -17.65 -19.10
CA CYS A 196 19.36 -18.65 -18.06
C CYS A 196 18.14 -19.58 -17.95
N SER A 197 18.44 -20.88 -17.97
CA SER A 197 17.49 -21.97 -17.82
C SER A 197 17.09 -22.18 -16.36
N VAL A 198 16.08 -23.04 -16.14
CA VAL A 198 15.68 -23.47 -14.79
C VAL A 198 16.81 -24.26 -14.11
N ALA A 199 17.61 -25.00 -14.88
CA ALA A 199 18.77 -25.71 -14.36
C ALA A 199 19.83 -24.73 -13.82
N ASP A 200 20.15 -23.68 -14.58
CA ASP A 200 21.10 -22.65 -14.15
C ASP A 200 20.67 -21.97 -12.84
N ILE A 201 19.37 -21.69 -12.70
CA ILE A 201 18.80 -21.13 -11.47
C ILE A 201 18.93 -22.11 -10.29
N THR A 202 18.66 -23.39 -10.54
CA THR A 202 18.79 -24.45 -9.52
C THR A 202 20.23 -24.60 -9.08
N ASP A 203 21.17 -24.57 -10.02
CA ASP A 203 22.59 -24.64 -9.76
C ASP A 203 23.08 -23.40 -8.99
N ALA A 204 22.61 -22.19 -9.34
CA ALA A 204 22.94 -20.98 -8.61
C ALA A 204 22.55 -21.06 -7.13
N TYR A 205 21.35 -21.57 -6.80
CA TYR A 205 20.94 -21.79 -5.41
C TYR A 205 21.75 -22.90 -4.72
N THR A 206 22.04 -23.99 -5.44
CA THR A 206 22.80 -25.11 -4.90
C THR A 206 24.24 -24.70 -4.57
N GLU A 207 24.88 -23.96 -5.47
CA GLU A 207 26.22 -23.42 -5.25
C GLU A 207 26.25 -22.37 -4.16
N ALA A 208 25.24 -21.49 -4.08
CA ALA A 208 25.12 -20.55 -2.97
C ALA A 208 25.09 -21.25 -1.60
N TRP A 209 24.33 -22.35 -1.49
CA TRP A 209 24.28 -23.16 -0.29
C TRP A 209 25.64 -23.81 0.03
N LYS A 210 26.31 -24.39 -0.97
CA LYS A 210 27.65 -24.98 -0.80
C LYS A 210 28.70 -23.95 -0.35
N LEU A 211 28.58 -22.72 -0.84
CA LEU A 211 29.43 -21.59 -0.46
C LEU A 211 29.12 -21.02 0.94
N GLY A 212 28.10 -21.53 1.63
CA GLY A 212 27.74 -21.08 2.98
C GLY A 212 27.03 -19.72 3.02
N LEU A 213 26.43 -19.28 1.91
CA LEU A 213 25.64 -18.05 1.89
C LEU A 213 24.36 -18.21 2.72
N LYS A 214 24.10 -17.24 3.60
CA LYS A 214 22.92 -17.27 4.48
C LYS A 214 21.64 -16.87 3.77
N CYS A 215 21.75 -16.06 2.72
CA CYS A 215 20.64 -15.56 1.93
C CYS A 215 21.12 -15.31 0.49
N VAL A 216 20.27 -15.64 -0.48
CA VAL A 216 20.48 -15.30 -1.89
C VAL A 216 19.14 -14.90 -2.50
N ALA A 217 19.13 -13.71 -3.11
CA ALA A 217 18.07 -13.28 -4.00
C ALA A 217 18.58 -13.32 -5.44
N ILE A 218 17.81 -13.91 -6.34
CA ILE A 218 18.14 -13.92 -7.77
C ILE A 218 17.20 -12.98 -8.52
N TYR A 219 17.72 -12.36 -9.55
CA TYR A 219 16.95 -11.63 -10.54
C TYR A 219 17.39 -12.07 -11.93
N ARG A 220 16.52 -12.75 -12.65
CA ARG A 220 16.76 -13.06 -14.06
C ARG A 220 16.25 -11.90 -14.92
N ASP A 221 17.10 -11.38 -15.79
CA ASP A 221 16.74 -10.28 -16.66
C ASP A 221 15.48 -10.59 -17.51
N GLY A 222 14.67 -9.56 -17.74
CA GLY A 222 13.36 -9.66 -18.39
C GLY A 222 12.24 -10.27 -17.53
N SER A 223 12.50 -10.65 -16.27
CA SER A 223 11.46 -11.22 -15.38
C SER A 223 10.52 -10.17 -14.76
N LYS A 224 10.84 -8.86 -14.89
CA LYS A 224 9.98 -7.74 -14.48
C LYS A 224 9.77 -6.77 -15.64
N ARG A 225 8.56 -6.20 -15.76
CA ARG A 225 8.15 -5.32 -16.87
C ARG A 225 8.76 -3.92 -16.84
N SER A 226 9.12 -3.41 -15.66
CA SER A 226 9.76 -2.10 -15.51
C SER A 226 10.96 -2.20 -14.57
N GLN A 227 12.08 -1.62 -15.00
CA GLN A 227 13.31 -1.54 -14.23
C GLN A 227 13.64 -0.06 -13.98
N PRO A 228 13.97 0.34 -12.74
CA PRO A 228 14.32 1.74 -12.43
C PRO A 228 15.60 2.22 -13.11
N LEU A 229 16.53 1.31 -13.38
CA LEU A 229 17.76 1.53 -14.15
C LEU A 229 17.78 0.58 -15.33
N ASN A 230 18.17 1.09 -16.49
CA ASN A 230 18.37 0.30 -17.70
C ASN A 230 19.73 0.65 -18.31
N THR A 231 20.31 -0.30 -19.04
CA THR A 231 21.50 -0.07 -19.86
C THR A 231 21.17 0.61 -21.20
N ALA A 232 19.89 0.63 -21.59
CA ALA A 232 19.39 1.29 -22.79
C ALA A 232 18.45 2.46 -22.47
N LYS A 233 18.36 3.43 -23.38
CA LYS A 233 17.30 4.45 -23.35
C LYS A 233 15.93 3.80 -23.58
N THR A 234 14.94 4.16 -22.78
CA THR A 234 13.54 3.79 -23.03
C THR A 234 13.10 4.31 -24.38
N GLY A 235 12.89 3.40 -25.34
CA GLY A 235 12.51 3.70 -26.73
C GLY A 235 13.39 3.04 -27.79
N GLU A 236 14.62 2.63 -27.46
CA GLU A 236 15.59 2.09 -28.45
C GLU A 236 15.91 0.59 -28.24
N GLY A 237 15.33 -0.05 -27.22
CA GLY A 237 15.64 -1.42 -26.82
C GLY A 237 14.92 -2.56 -27.55
N THR A 238 14.40 -2.35 -28.77
CA THR A 238 13.60 -3.40 -29.46
C THR A 238 13.91 -3.67 -30.93
N GLU A 239 14.95 -3.06 -31.53
CA GLU A 239 15.10 -3.13 -33.00
C GLU A 239 16.31 -3.88 -33.57
N ARG A 240 17.22 -4.46 -32.78
CA ARG A 240 18.34 -5.22 -33.38
C ARG A 240 18.63 -6.52 -32.67
N GLU A 241 17.84 -7.53 -33.02
CA GLU A 241 18.26 -8.87 -33.50
C GLU A 241 17.09 -9.85 -33.33
N LEU A 242 16.21 -9.91 -34.34
CA LEU A 242 15.27 -11.01 -34.49
C LEU A 242 15.10 -11.31 -35.98
N THR A 243 15.92 -12.22 -36.49
CA THR A 243 15.53 -13.11 -37.59
C THR A 243 14.47 -14.09 -37.05
N ILE A 244 13.32 -13.54 -36.68
CA ILE A 244 12.13 -14.30 -36.31
C ILE A 244 11.18 -14.24 -37.49
N THR A 245 10.72 -15.40 -37.95
CA THR A 245 9.78 -15.52 -39.06
C THR A 245 8.49 -14.77 -38.73
N ALA A 246 7.87 -14.16 -39.75
CA ALA A 246 6.70 -13.28 -39.60
C ALA A 246 5.55 -13.92 -38.79
N ASP A 247 5.44 -15.26 -38.81
CA ASP A 247 4.40 -16.01 -38.09
C ASP A 247 4.61 -16.02 -36.56
N GLU A 248 5.85 -16.05 -36.08
CA GLU A 248 6.14 -15.98 -34.64
C GLU A 248 5.93 -14.56 -34.10
N ARG A 249 6.19 -13.54 -34.91
CA ARG A 249 5.95 -12.13 -34.55
C ARG A 249 4.46 -11.81 -34.43
N ILE A 250 3.62 -12.39 -35.27
CA ILE A 250 2.16 -12.24 -35.18
C ILE A 250 1.65 -12.84 -33.86
N LYS A 251 2.13 -14.03 -33.50
CA LYS A 251 1.74 -14.71 -32.25
C LYS A 251 2.22 -13.96 -31.00
N GLU A 252 3.42 -13.39 -31.05
CA GLU A 252 3.98 -12.59 -29.96
C GLU A 252 3.25 -11.25 -29.80
N LEU A 253 2.82 -10.62 -30.91
CA LEU A 253 2.00 -9.42 -30.90
C LEU A 253 0.57 -9.68 -30.38
N GLU A 254 -0.01 -10.83 -30.70
CA GLU A 254 -1.29 -11.27 -30.13
C GLU A 254 -1.19 -11.48 -28.61
N ASP A 255 -0.13 -12.14 -28.14
CA ASP A 255 0.14 -12.33 -26.70
C ASP A 255 0.43 -11.00 -25.98
N GLN A 256 1.13 -10.05 -26.64
CA GLN A 256 1.35 -8.70 -26.13
C GLN A 256 0.05 -7.90 -26.05
N LEU A 257 -0.84 -8.00 -27.04
CA LEU A 257 -2.16 -7.37 -27.02
C LEU A 257 -3.02 -7.92 -25.87
N VAL A 258 -3.03 -9.24 -25.64
CA VAL A 258 -3.71 -9.85 -24.50
C VAL A 258 -3.08 -9.41 -23.16
N GLY A 259 -1.76 -9.23 -23.12
CA GLY A 259 -1.03 -8.74 -21.95
C GLY A 259 -1.25 -7.25 -21.63
N LEU A 260 -1.46 -6.43 -22.65
CA LEU A 260 -1.81 -5.01 -22.58
C LEU A 260 -3.29 -4.84 -22.17
N GLN A 261 -4.19 -5.67 -22.70
CA GLN A 261 -5.60 -5.69 -22.29
C GLN A 261 -5.73 -5.95 -20.78
N LYS A 262 -4.90 -6.86 -20.23
CA LYS A 262 -4.83 -7.12 -18.78
C LYS A 262 -4.23 -5.99 -17.93
N GLN A 263 -3.48 -5.07 -18.52
CA GLN A 263 -2.93 -3.91 -17.80
C GLN A 263 -3.92 -2.75 -17.70
N ILE A 264 -4.81 -2.62 -18.69
CA ILE A 264 -5.89 -1.63 -18.67
C ILE A 264 -6.88 -1.93 -17.52
N ASP A 265 -7.02 -3.19 -17.12
CA ASP A 265 -7.92 -3.63 -16.04
C ASP A 265 -7.34 -3.50 -14.62
N GLN A 266 -6.13 -2.96 -14.43
CA GLN A 266 -5.60 -2.71 -13.08
C GLN A 266 -6.06 -1.34 -12.57
N PRO A 267 -6.79 -1.25 -11.44
CA PRO A 267 -7.32 0.02 -10.98
C PRO A 267 -6.17 0.87 -10.42
N LEU A 268 -5.81 1.93 -11.14
CA LEU A 268 -4.76 2.86 -10.75
C LEU A 268 -5.31 3.82 -9.68
N ARG A 269 -4.69 3.80 -8.48
CA ARG A 269 -5.11 4.67 -7.39
C ARG A 269 -4.72 6.13 -7.67
N ARG A 270 -5.69 7.01 -7.87
CA ARG A 270 -5.52 8.46 -7.94
C ARG A 270 -5.39 9.03 -6.53
N ARG A 271 -4.21 9.51 -6.14
CA ARG A 271 -3.99 10.17 -4.83
C ARG A 271 -4.34 11.65 -4.90
N LEU A 272 -4.77 12.21 -3.77
CA LEU A 272 -5.00 13.65 -3.65
C LEU A 272 -3.69 14.37 -3.27
N PRO A 273 -3.47 15.61 -3.74
CA PRO A 273 -2.31 16.42 -3.36
C PRO A 273 -2.35 16.81 -1.88
N GLU A 274 -1.20 17.13 -1.28
CA GLU A 274 -1.10 17.48 0.16
C GLU A 274 -1.99 18.68 0.54
N THR A 275 -2.08 19.67 -0.34
CA THR A 275 -2.96 20.84 -0.20
C THR A 275 -4.09 20.74 -1.22
N ARG A 276 -5.34 20.85 -0.76
CA ARG A 276 -6.54 20.64 -1.59
C ARG A 276 -7.75 21.40 -1.07
N GLN A 277 -8.72 21.60 -1.95
CA GLN A 277 -10.01 22.15 -1.56
C GLN A 277 -10.86 21.08 -0.89
N ALA A 278 -11.61 21.47 0.14
CA ALA A 278 -12.53 20.58 0.84
C ALA A 278 -13.84 21.30 1.17
N VAL A 279 -14.94 20.56 1.11
CA VAL A 279 -16.27 21.03 1.52
C VAL A 279 -16.61 20.39 2.85
N THR A 280 -16.96 21.20 3.85
CA THR A 280 -17.37 20.72 5.17
C THR A 280 -18.83 21.05 5.44
N HIS A 281 -19.60 20.05 5.89
CA HIS A 281 -21.02 20.16 6.18
C HIS A 281 -21.32 19.65 7.60
N LYS A 282 -21.96 20.48 8.41
CA LYS A 282 -22.47 20.07 9.73
C LYS A 282 -23.84 19.40 9.55
N PHE A 283 -24.02 18.23 10.15
CA PHE A 283 -25.31 17.54 10.19
C PHE A 283 -25.74 17.21 11.62
N ASP A 284 -27.04 17.00 11.78
CA ASP A 284 -27.69 16.59 13.02
C ASP A 284 -28.80 15.58 12.67
N ILE A 285 -28.74 14.39 13.26
CA ILE A 285 -29.73 13.32 13.04
C ILE A 285 -30.20 12.86 14.41
N ALA A 286 -31.47 13.10 14.74
CA ALA A 286 -32.06 12.73 16.03
C ALA A 286 -31.24 13.21 17.26
N GLY A 287 -30.65 14.42 17.18
CA GLY A 287 -29.82 14.98 18.25
C GLY A 287 -28.37 14.49 18.28
N HIS A 288 -27.96 13.67 17.30
CA HIS A 288 -26.55 13.32 17.07
C HIS A 288 -25.92 14.28 16.06
N GLU A 289 -25.09 15.19 16.56
CA GLU A 289 -24.34 16.12 15.73
C GLU A 289 -23.04 15.51 15.18
N GLY A 290 -22.73 15.83 13.93
CA GLY A 290 -21.48 15.46 13.28
C GLY A 290 -21.07 16.41 12.16
N TYR A 291 -19.82 16.29 11.72
CA TYR A 291 -19.24 17.03 10.62
C TYR A 291 -18.80 16.07 9.54
N LEU A 292 -19.16 16.38 8.30
CA LEU A 292 -18.74 15.66 7.10
C LEU A 292 -17.78 16.56 6.33
N THR A 293 -16.55 16.11 6.09
CA THR A 293 -15.56 16.84 5.29
C THR A 293 -15.20 16.02 4.06
N ILE A 294 -15.39 16.59 2.87
CA ILE A 294 -15.10 15.96 1.59
C ILE A 294 -13.94 16.70 0.94
N GLY A 295 -12.81 16.02 0.72
CA GLY A 295 -11.69 16.56 -0.05
C GLY A 295 -11.89 16.31 -1.54
N LEU A 296 -11.60 17.32 -2.35
CA LEU A 296 -11.82 17.31 -3.80
C LEU A 296 -10.51 17.07 -4.56
N PHE A 297 -10.62 16.39 -5.68
CA PHE A 297 -9.61 16.40 -6.72
C PHE A 297 -9.59 17.76 -7.44
N GLU A 298 -8.55 17.98 -8.25
CA GLU A 298 -8.38 19.22 -9.04
C GLU A 298 -9.53 19.49 -10.03
N ASP A 299 -10.25 18.44 -10.43
CA ASP A 299 -11.44 18.52 -11.30
C ASP A 299 -12.75 18.80 -10.52
N GLY A 300 -12.67 19.01 -9.21
CA GLY A 300 -13.83 19.25 -8.34
C GLY A 300 -14.61 17.98 -7.95
N THR A 301 -14.18 16.79 -8.37
CA THR A 301 -14.81 15.53 -7.97
C THR A 301 -14.35 15.09 -6.57
N PRO A 302 -15.19 14.39 -5.79
CA PRO A 302 -14.82 13.96 -4.45
C PRO A 302 -13.80 12.82 -4.46
N GLY A 303 -12.74 12.97 -3.65
CA GLY A 303 -11.64 11.99 -3.57
C GLY A 303 -11.35 11.46 -2.17
N GLU A 304 -11.80 12.15 -1.13
CA GLU A 304 -11.71 11.67 0.25
C GLU A 304 -12.89 12.15 1.08
N MET A 305 -13.19 11.43 2.15
CA MET A 305 -14.28 11.69 3.07
C MET A 305 -13.81 11.47 4.51
N PHE A 306 -14.17 12.39 5.40
CA PHE A 306 -14.02 12.28 6.84
C PHE A 306 -15.36 12.55 7.52
N ILE A 307 -15.65 11.80 8.59
CA ILE A 307 -16.87 11.95 9.38
C ILE A 307 -16.47 12.09 10.84
N THR A 308 -16.60 13.28 11.40
CA THR A 308 -16.30 13.55 12.81
C THR A 308 -17.59 13.65 13.60
N MET A 309 -17.81 12.74 14.55
CA MET A 309 -18.97 12.77 15.45
C MET A 309 -18.67 13.62 16.70
N ALA A 310 -19.64 14.40 17.19
CA ALA A 310 -19.43 15.31 18.33
C ALA A 310 -19.13 14.61 19.67
N LYS A 311 -19.46 13.31 19.81
CA LYS A 311 -19.11 12.49 20.96
C LYS A 311 -17.88 11.62 20.61
N GLU A 312 -16.70 12.17 20.82
CA GLU A 312 -15.42 11.49 20.60
C GLU A 312 -15.30 10.22 21.46
N GLY A 313 -14.68 9.17 20.90
CA GLY A 313 -14.41 7.91 21.60
C GLY A 313 -15.56 6.89 21.66
N SER A 314 -16.70 7.15 20.99
CA SER A 314 -17.80 6.18 20.89
C SER A 314 -17.56 5.13 19.81
N THR A 315 -18.18 3.94 19.94
CA THR A 315 -18.18 2.87 18.92
C THR A 315 -18.67 3.37 17.56
N ILE A 316 -19.60 4.34 17.58
CA ILE A 316 -20.13 4.98 16.37
C ILE A 316 -19.03 5.81 15.69
N GLY A 317 -18.22 6.56 16.46
CA GLY A 317 -17.10 7.33 15.92
C GLY A 317 -16.11 6.44 15.15
N GLY A 318 -15.62 5.36 15.78
CA GLY A 318 -14.68 4.44 15.12
C GLY A 318 -15.26 3.72 13.90
N LEU A 319 -16.56 3.41 13.91
CA LEU A 319 -17.24 2.86 12.74
C LEU A 319 -17.34 3.90 11.60
N MET A 320 -17.65 5.15 11.92
CA MET A 320 -17.73 6.22 10.93
C MET A 320 -16.35 6.53 10.32
N ASP A 321 -15.28 6.52 11.12
CA ASP A 321 -13.90 6.66 10.63
C ASP A 321 -13.53 5.54 9.64
N SER A 322 -13.93 4.31 9.96
CA SER A 322 -13.69 3.15 9.10
C SER A 322 -14.44 3.27 7.76
N VAL A 323 -15.70 3.71 7.78
CA VAL A 323 -16.49 3.92 6.56
C VAL A 323 -15.94 5.09 5.74
N ALA A 324 -15.52 6.19 6.39
CA ALA A 324 -14.84 7.31 5.77
C ALA A 324 -13.56 6.88 5.05
N ALA A 325 -12.70 6.09 5.71
CA ALA A 325 -11.48 5.56 5.12
C ALA A 325 -11.74 4.63 3.92
N LEU A 326 -12.68 3.68 4.04
CA LEU A 326 -13.04 2.77 2.95
C LEU A 326 -13.63 3.50 1.74
N THR A 327 -14.47 4.50 1.99
CA THR A 327 -15.06 5.32 0.93
C THR A 327 -13.98 6.14 0.22
N SER A 328 -13.05 6.73 0.98
CA SER A 328 -11.90 7.46 0.42
C SER A 328 -11.05 6.58 -0.48
N VAL A 329 -10.74 5.36 -0.04
CA VAL A 329 -10.01 4.38 -0.88
C VAL A 329 -10.80 4.06 -2.14
N SER A 330 -12.11 3.80 -2.02
CA SER A 330 -12.97 3.47 -3.16
C SER A 330 -13.00 4.57 -4.22
N LEU A 331 -13.15 5.83 -3.80
CA LEU A 331 -13.13 6.99 -4.70
C LEU A 331 -11.76 7.15 -5.39
N GLN A 332 -10.67 6.93 -4.66
CA GLN A 332 -9.31 7.00 -5.21
C GLN A 332 -9.01 5.88 -6.22
N TYR A 333 -9.69 4.73 -6.13
CA TYR A 333 -9.62 3.66 -7.13
C TYR A 333 -10.65 3.81 -8.26
N GLY A 334 -11.33 4.96 -8.35
CA GLY A 334 -12.22 5.29 -9.47
C GLY A 334 -13.62 4.69 -9.37
N VAL A 335 -14.06 4.24 -8.18
CA VAL A 335 -15.45 3.81 -7.99
C VAL A 335 -16.39 5.01 -8.20
N PRO A 336 -17.35 4.94 -9.13
CA PRO A 336 -18.25 6.07 -9.39
C PRO A 336 -19.08 6.42 -8.15
N LEU A 337 -19.11 7.70 -7.77
CA LEU A 337 -19.90 8.16 -6.63
C LEU A 337 -21.38 7.74 -6.73
N ALA A 338 -21.96 7.80 -7.93
CA ALA A 338 -23.34 7.38 -8.16
C ALA A 338 -23.61 5.92 -7.78
N ALA A 339 -22.61 5.03 -7.91
CA ALA A 339 -22.73 3.64 -7.49
C ALA A 339 -22.72 3.50 -5.96
N LEU A 340 -21.84 4.25 -5.28
CA LEU A 340 -21.79 4.30 -3.82
C LEU A 340 -23.09 4.87 -3.25
N VAL A 341 -23.56 6.01 -3.78
CA VAL A 341 -24.80 6.65 -3.37
C VAL A 341 -25.98 5.69 -3.51
N ARG A 342 -26.10 5.00 -4.64
CA ARG A 342 -27.16 4.01 -4.87
C ARG A 342 -27.11 2.83 -3.88
N LYS A 343 -25.91 2.43 -3.44
CA LYS A 343 -25.71 1.27 -2.57
C LYS A 343 -25.96 1.59 -1.09
N PHE A 344 -25.61 2.80 -0.68
CA PHE A 344 -25.61 3.22 0.73
C PHE A 344 -26.78 4.14 1.09
N SER A 345 -27.45 4.76 0.13
CA SER A 345 -28.71 5.45 0.40
C SER A 345 -29.77 4.47 0.93
N HIS A 346 -30.58 4.95 1.87
CA HIS A 346 -31.67 4.23 2.53
C HIS A 346 -31.28 3.01 3.36
N GLN A 347 -30.00 2.83 3.68
CA GLN A 347 -29.60 1.85 4.70
C GLN A 347 -30.17 2.24 6.07
N ARG A 348 -30.76 1.26 6.76
CA ARG A 348 -31.52 1.45 8.01
C ARG A 348 -30.76 0.89 9.20
N PHE A 349 -30.34 1.77 10.10
CA PHE A 349 -29.79 1.45 11.42
C PHE A 349 -29.65 2.72 12.25
N GLU A 350 -29.60 2.58 13.58
CA GLU A 350 -29.46 3.71 14.49
C GLU A 350 -28.03 4.29 14.47
N PRO A 351 -27.84 5.62 14.57
CA PRO A 351 -28.88 6.65 14.78
C PRO A 351 -29.71 6.96 13.53
N SER A 352 -31.05 6.94 13.69
CA SER A 352 -32.01 7.31 12.64
C SER A 352 -33.02 8.34 13.16
N GLY A 353 -33.58 9.18 12.27
CA GLY A 353 -34.61 10.14 12.66
C GLY A 353 -34.63 11.42 11.83
N PHE A 354 -35.25 12.45 12.39
CA PHE A 354 -35.36 13.76 11.73
C PHE A 354 -34.02 14.48 11.69
N THR A 355 -33.81 15.26 10.64
CA THR A 355 -32.61 16.07 10.46
C THR A 355 -33.00 17.54 10.25
N LYS A 356 -32.05 18.43 10.48
CA LYS A 356 -32.21 19.88 10.24
C LYS A 356 -32.04 20.27 8.77
N ASN A 357 -31.71 19.33 7.89
CA ASN A 357 -31.51 19.61 6.46
C ASN A 357 -32.85 19.64 5.72
N PRO A 358 -33.25 20.78 5.11
CA PRO A 358 -34.52 20.89 4.38
C PRO A 358 -34.65 19.89 3.23
N GLN A 359 -33.53 19.51 2.60
CA GLN A 359 -33.47 18.58 1.48
C GLN A 359 -33.47 17.11 1.94
N ILE A 360 -33.16 16.83 3.20
CA ILE A 360 -33.10 15.49 3.79
C ILE A 360 -33.80 15.50 5.15
N ARG A 361 -35.11 15.74 5.20
CA ARG A 361 -35.85 15.94 6.46
C ARG A 361 -35.80 14.74 7.42
N ARG A 362 -35.63 13.53 6.89
CA ARG A 362 -35.52 12.30 7.68
C ARG A 362 -34.43 11.40 7.13
N ALA A 363 -33.62 10.84 8.01
CA ALA A 363 -32.57 9.87 7.72
C ALA A 363 -32.82 8.53 8.40
N SER A 364 -32.54 7.46 7.66
CA SER A 364 -32.66 6.07 8.11
C SER A 364 -31.40 5.55 8.80
N SER A 365 -30.28 6.26 8.64
CA SER A 365 -29.01 6.09 9.33
C SER A 365 -28.10 7.29 9.03
N ILE A 366 -26.97 7.40 9.74
CA ILE A 366 -25.90 8.38 9.40
C ILE A 366 -25.38 8.15 7.98
N ILE A 367 -25.15 6.89 7.59
CA ILE A 367 -24.63 6.53 6.26
C ILE A 367 -25.62 6.90 5.16
N ASP A 368 -26.91 6.64 5.37
CA ASP A 368 -27.97 7.07 4.47
C ASP A 368 -27.96 8.60 4.27
N TYR A 369 -27.84 9.36 5.36
CA TYR A 369 -27.76 10.82 5.28
C TYR A 369 -26.53 11.29 4.49
N VAL A 370 -25.34 10.77 4.82
CA VAL A 370 -24.06 11.15 4.20
C VAL A 370 -24.11 10.92 2.69
N PHE A 371 -24.51 9.73 2.25
CA PHE A 371 -24.52 9.42 0.82
C PHE A 371 -25.64 10.14 0.06
N ARG A 372 -26.81 10.39 0.66
CA ARG A 372 -27.82 11.24 0.01
C ARG A 372 -27.36 12.69 -0.09
N TRP A 373 -26.69 13.22 0.93
CA TRP A 373 -26.10 14.55 0.89
C TRP A 373 -25.01 14.66 -0.18
N MET A 374 -24.09 13.70 -0.26
CA MET A 374 -23.08 13.64 -1.32
C MET A 374 -23.72 13.54 -2.72
N GLY A 375 -24.81 12.78 -2.85
CA GLY A 375 -25.59 12.72 -4.07
C GLY A 375 -26.13 14.09 -4.49
N ILE A 376 -26.74 14.82 -3.55
CA ILE A 376 -27.28 16.17 -3.81
C ILE A 376 -26.17 17.15 -4.21
N GLN A 377 -24.99 17.08 -3.58
CA GLN A 377 -23.92 18.03 -3.82
C GLN A 377 -23.10 17.76 -5.10
N PHE A 378 -22.82 16.50 -5.40
CA PHE A 378 -21.82 16.14 -6.41
C PHE A 378 -22.39 15.40 -7.63
N ILE A 379 -23.67 15.00 -7.61
CA ILE A 379 -24.31 14.33 -8.74
C ILE A 379 -25.34 15.28 -9.37
N PRO A 380 -25.08 15.82 -10.57
CA PRO A 380 -26.02 16.67 -11.29
C PRO A 380 -27.37 15.96 -11.50
N GLY A 381 -28.48 16.62 -11.19
CA GLY A 381 -29.82 16.07 -11.38
C GLY A 381 -30.27 15.10 -10.27
N TYR A 382 -29.47 14.86 -9.22
CA TYR A 382 -29.83 13.90 -8.17
C TYR A 382 -30.96 14.38 -7.28
N LEU A 383 -30.98 15.67 -6.95
CA LEU A 383 -32.01 16.28 -6.09
C LEU A 383 -33.38 16.20 -6.79
N GLU A 384 -33.45 16.60 -8.06
CA GLU A 384 -34.67 16.63 -8.87
C GLU A 384 -35.26 15.22 -9.05
N ARG A 385 -34.42 14.20 -9.19
CA ARG A 385 -34.83 12.80 -9.32
C ARG A 385 -35.33 12.18 -8.02
N THR A 386 -34.84 12.65 -6.88
CA THR A 386 -35.06 12.00 -5.57
C THR A 386 -36.14 12.70 -4.76
N VAL A 387 -36.25 14.02 -4.89
CA VAL A 387 -37.18 14.84 -4.09
C VAL A 387 -38.46 15.16 -4.86
N GLY A 388 -38.48 15.01 -6.19
CA GLY A 388 -39.59 15.49 -7.01
C GLY A 388 -39.70 17.01 -6.95
N ASP A 389 -40.48 17.61 -7.86
CA ASP A 389 -40.66 19.06 -7.95
C ASP A 389 -41.10 19.65 -6.60
N THR A 390 -40.19 20.34 -5.90
CA THR A 390 -40.45 21.04 -4.61
C THR A 390 -41.22 22.35 -4.82
N SER A 391 -42.09 22.40 -5.83
CA SER A 391 -43.05 23.48 -6.04
C SER A 391 -44.30 23.35 -5.16
N GLN A 392 -44.25 22.58 -4.05
CA GLN A 392 -45.23 22.78 -2.99
C GLN A 392 -44.95 24.13 -2.34
N GLN A 393 -45.71 25.14 -2.79
CA GLN A 393 -45.94 26.38 -2.06
C GLN A 393 -46.13 26.04 -0.59
N GLU A 394 -45.30 26.61 0.30
CA GLU A 394 -45.62 26.65 1.71
C GLU A 394 -47.02 27.26 1.81
N LEU A 395 -48.02 26.41 2.11
CA LEU A 395 -49.36 26.88 2.38
C LEU A 395 -49.23 27.73 3.65
N ASN A 396 -49.40 29.04 3.48
CA ASN A 396 -49.39 29.98 4.59
C ASN A 396 -50.63 29.72 5.44
N ILE A 397 -50.52 28.80 6.41
CA ILE A 397 -51.59 28.49 7.36
C ILE A 397 -51.62 29.64 8.37
N PRO A 398 -52.68 30.47 8.40
CA PRO A 398 -52.75 31.59 9.33
C PRO A 398 -52.81 31.06 10.77
N GLY A 399 -51.85 31.45 11.61
CA GLY A 399 -51.83 31.13 13.05
C GLY A 399 -50.69 30.22 13.53
N LEU A 400 -49.91 29.61 12.62
CA LEU A 400 -48.81 28.71 13.01
C LEU A 400 -47.69 29.41 13.80
N GLN A 401 -47.35 30.65 13.41
CA GLN A 401 -46.37 31.47 14.13
C GLN A 401 -46.82 31.87 15.55
N GLN A 402 -48.13 31.94 15.80
CA GLN A 402 -48.67 32.23 17.14
C GLN A 402 -48.65 31.00 18.05
N ALA A 403 -48.80 29.80 17.49
CA ALA A 403 -48.71 28.55 18.23
C ALA A 403 -47.26 28.22 18.62
N GLU A 404 -46.28 28.48 17.75
CA GLU A 404 -44.86 28.28 18.04
C GLU A 404 -44.34 29.22 19.12
N ALA A 405 -44.86 30.45 19.21
CA ALA A 405 -44.49 31.41 20.25
C ALA A 405 -45.01 31.03 21.66
N GLN A 406 -46.05 30.20 21.77
CA GLN A 406 -46.64 29.80 23.06
C GLN A 406 -45.92 28.61 23.72
N HIS A 407 -45.03 27.90 23.00
CA HIS A 407 -44.34 26.71 23.47
C HIS A 407 -42.89 26.94 23.95
N VAL A 408 -42.56 28.16 24.40
CA VAL A 408 -41.26 28.46 25.02
C VAL A 408 -41.37 28.42 26.55
N ASN A 409 -40.83 27.34 27.13
CA ASN A 409 -40.46 27.10 28.54
C ASN A 409 -41.06 28.02 29.63
N LYS A 410 -42.04 27.50 30.39
CA LYS A 410 -42.30 27.96 31.77
C LYS A 410 -41.63 27.01 32.77
N PRO A 411 -40.94 27.51 33.81
CA PRO A 411 -40.41 26.66 34.86
C PRO A 411 -41.55 26.13 35.74
N VAL A 412 -41.50 24.84 36.07
CA VAL A 412 -42.46 24.17 36.96
C VAL A 412 -42.22 24.65 38.39
N VAL A 413 -43.24 25.24 39.03
CA VAL A 413 -43.26 25.55 40.47
C VAL A 413 -43.84 24.36 41.23
N GLU A 414 -43.24 24.09 42.38
CA GLU A 414 -43.37 22.95 43.30
C GLU A 414 -44.78 22.42 43.56
N LEU A 415 -44.92 21.09 43.61
CA LEU A 415 -46.12 20.38 44.06
C LEU A 415 -46.03 20.09 45.58
N PRO A 416 -47.05 20.42 46.38
CA PRO A 416 -47.13 20.02 47.78
C PRO A 416 -47.51 18.54 47.92
N VAL A 417 -46.86 17.87 48.86
CA VAL A 417 -47.15 16.50 49.29
C VAL A 417 -48.51 16.45 49.99
N ALA A 418 -49.40 15.58 49.54
CA ALA A 418 -50.60 15.17 50.28
C ALA A 418 -50.73 13.65 50.26
N SER A 419 -50.90 13.13 51.47
CA SER A 419 -50.99 11.75 51.90
C SER A 419 -52.37 11.13 51.71
N GLY A 420 -52.39 9.86 51.27
CA GLY A 420 -53.22 8.78 51.79
C GLY A 420 -54.69 8.68 51.35
N GLY A 421 -55.08 7.51 50.84
CA GLY A 421 -56.48 7.04 50.86
C GLY A 421 -56.97 6.25 49.64
N ASP A 422 -56.48 5.01 49.51
CA ASP A 422 -57.12 3.75 49.05
C ASP A 422 -58.14 3.67 47.89
N GLY A 423 -57.87 2.69 47.02
CA GLY A 423 -58.86 1.98 46.20
C GLY A 423 -58.29 1.25 44.97
N GLU A 424 -57.84 -0.01 45.17
CA GLU A 424 -57.75 -1.22 44.28
C GLU A 424 -57.44 -1.06 42.75
N SER A 425 -56.68 -1.92 42.06
CA SER A 425 -56.54 -3.39 42.09
C SER A 425 -55.32 -3.88 41.23
N VAL A 426 -54.66 -4.95 41.70
CA VAL A 426 -54.09 -6.16 41.01
C VAL A 426 -53.27 -6.01 39.70
N ASP A 427 -52.02 -6.52 39.66
CA ASP A 427 -51.63 -7.67 38.81
C ASP A 427 -50.18 -8.23 38.88
N HIS A 428 -50.11 -9.50 38.43
CA HIS A 428 -49.02 -10.24 37.75
C HIS A 428 -47.88 -10.98 38.46
N ALA A 429 -47.76 -12.26 38.04
CA ALA A 429 -46.65 -13.17 38.26
C ALA A 429 -46.12 -13.75 36.93
N ALA A 430 -44.79 -13.78 36.86
CA ALA A 430 -43.88 -14.80 36.32
C ALA A 430 -43.98 -15.35 34.88
N ALA A 431 -42.78 -15.42 34.30
CA ALA A 431 -42.37 -16.00 33.02
C ALA A 431 -42.33 -17.55 33.00
N HIS A 432 -42.32 -18.13 31.80
CA HIS A 432 -41.38 -19.20 31.38
C HIS A 432 -41.44 -19.47 29.86
N SER A 433 -40.49 -20.27 29.40
CA SER A 433 -39.79 -20.32 28.11
C SER A 433 -40.22 -21.44 27.12
N HIS A 434 -39.81 -21.26 25.85
CA HIS A 434 -39.40 -22.24 24.80
C HIS A 434 -40.31 -22.55 23.57
N SER A 435 -39.73 -22.23 22.40
CA SER A 435 -39.66 -22.92 21.08
C SER A 435 -40.91 -23.51 20.39
N HIS A 436 -41.19 -23.07 19.15
CA HIS A 436 -41.11 -23.91 17.94
C HIS A 436 -41.39 -23.11 16.64
N ASP A 437 -40.83 -23.63 15.56
CA ASP A 437 -40.84 -23.14 14.18
C ASP A 437 -42.23 -22.96 13.54
N ALA A 438 -42.22 -22.03 12.59
CA ALA A 438 -43.18 -21.71 11.54
C ALA A 438 -44.12 -22.84 11.06
N SER A 439 -45.42 -22.64 11.22
CA SER A 439 -46.40 -22.61 10.12
C SER A 439 -47.83 -22.53 10.68
N ALA A 440 -48.48 -21.38 10.50
CA ALA A 440 -49.94 -21.17 10.49
C ALA A 440 -50.29 -19.77 11.02
N ILE A 441 -49.83 -18.73 10.32
CA ILE A 441 -50.58 -17.47 10.30
C ILE A 441 -50.94 -17.22 8.85
N SER A 442 -52.22 -17.48 8.58
CA SER A 442 -52.89 -17.44 7.29
C SER A 442 -52.61 -16.14 6.52
N GLN A 443 -52.54 -16.24 5.19
CA GLN A 443 -52.41 -15.10 4.26
C GLN A 443 -53.43 -13.96 4.52
N SER A 444 -54.50 -14.23 5.28
CA SER A 444 -55.46 -13.22 5.74
C SER A 444 -54.93 -12.26 6.80
N VAL A 445 -53.81 -12.54 7.48
CA VAL A 445 -53.22 -11.66 8.51
C VAL A 445 -52.07 -10.82 7.96
N ALA A 446 -51.40 -11.27 6.90
CA ALA A 446 -50.28 -10.54 6.28
C ALA A 446 -50.69 -9.12 5.84
N HIS A 447 -51.92 -8.94 5.37
CA HIS A 447 -52.43 -7.63 4.94
C HIS A 447 -52.70 -6.65 6.10
N PHE A 448 -52.77 -7.14 7.35
CA PHE A 448 -52.92 -6.31 8.55
C PHE A 448 -51.57 -6.01 9.25
N MET A 449 -50.45 -6.47 8.69
CA MET A 449 -49.12 -6.42 9.31
C MET A 449 -48.17 -5.40 8.66
N GLU A 450 -48.51 -4.76 7.53
CA GLU A 450 -47.62 -3.80 6.87
C GLU A 450 -47.30 -2.57 7.74
N ASP A 451 -48.22 -2.18 8.62
CA ASP A 451 -48.13 -0.95 9.43
C ASP A 451 -48.12 -1.21 10.94
N ALA A 452 -48.01 -2.47 11.39
CA ALA A 452 -48.20 -2.81 12.79
C ALA A 452 -46.94 -2.51 13.63
N PRO A 453 -47.01 -1.59 14.62
CA PRO A 453 -45.87 -1.27 15.46
C PRO A 453 -45.50 -2.46 16.38
N ALA A 454 -44.23 -2.55 16.77
CA ALA A 454 -43.82 -3.49 17.80
C ALA A 454 -44.44 -3.08 19.14
N CYS A 455 -44.85 -4.06 19.95
CA CYS A 455 -45.41 -3.82 21.27
C CYS A 455 -44.38 -3.13 22.17
N THR A 456 -44.75 -2.03 22.82
CA THR A 456 -43.88 -1.27 23.74
C THR A 456 -43.55 -2.03 25.02
N ALA A 457 -44.39 -2.99 25.42
CA ALA A 457 -44.18 -3.77 26.64
C ALA A 457 -43.29 -5.01 26.43
N CYS A 458 -43.48 -5.75 25.33
CA CYS A 458 -42.77 -7.03 25.12
C CYS A 458 -42.04 -7.18 23.77
N GLY A 459 -42.12 -6.17 22.89
CA GLY A 459 -41.45 -6.18 21.59
C GLY A 459 -42.06 -7.10 20.53
N HIS A 460 -43.11 -7.85 20.85
CA HIS A 460 -43.80 -8.72 19.87
C HIS A 460 -44.60 -7.89 18.85
N LEU A 461 -44.71 -8.36 17.61
CA LEU A 461 -45.47 -7.65 16.58
C LEU A 461 -46.95 -7.57 16.97
N THR A 462 -47.52 -6.38 16.93
CA THR A 462 -48.94 -6.19 17.23
C THR A 462 -49.80 -6.50 16.01
N VAL A 463 -51.10 -6.68 16.22
CA VAL A 463 -52.07 -6.93 15.14
C VAL A 463 -53.15 -5.87 15.22
N ARG A 464 -53.59 -5.38 14.06
CA ARG A 464 -54.60 -4.32 13.95
C ARG A 464 -55.94 -4.82 14.53
N ASN A 465 -56.51 -4.03 15.44
CA ASN A 465 -57.80 -4.29 16.07
C ASN A 465 -58.64 -3.00 16.02
N GLY A 466 -59.39 -2.82 14.93
CA GLY A 466 -60.12 -1.58 14.64
C GLY A 466 -59.18 -0.43 14.29
N ALA A 467 -59.32 0.70 15.00
CA ALA A 467 -58.45 1.86 14.86
C ALA A 467 -57.14 1.76 15.69
N CYS A 468 -57.04 0.73 16.53
CA CYS A 468 -55.92 0.50 17.44
C CYS A 468 -55.13 -0.76 17.03
N PHE A 469 -54.06 -1.02 17.76
CA PHE A 469 -53.28 -2.24 17.65
C PHE A 469 -53.30 -3.00 18.96
N LYS A 470 -53.41 -4.33 18.90
CA LYS A 470 -53.38 -5.18 20.08
C LYS A 470 -52.23 -6.17 19.97
N CYS A 471 -51.45 -6.30 21.04
CA CYS A 471 -50.45 -7.34 21.13
C CYS A 471 -51.14 -8.67 21.48
N LEU A 472 -50.98 -9.69 20.63
CA LEU A 472 -51.52 -11.04 20.91
C LEU A 472 -50.72 -11.79 21.98
N ASN A 473 -49.50 -11.34 22.28
CA ASN A 473 -48.62 -12.00 23.25
C ASN A 473 -48.88 -11.53 24.69
N CYS A 474 -48.94 -10.21 24.93
CA CYS A 474 -49.13 -9.65 26.28
C CYS A 474 -50.45 -8.90 26.47
N GLY A 475 -51.30 -8.83 25.44
CA GLY A 475 -52.63 -8.20 25.53
C GLY A 475 -52.65 -6.67 25.46
N GLU A 476 -51.48 -6.02 25.48
CA GLU A 476 -51.33 -4.56 25.46
C GLU A 476 -52.01 -3.93 24.23
N SER A 477 -52.79 -2.87 24.45
CA SER A 477 -53.51 -2.17 23.39
C SER A 477 -52.88 -0.82 23.11
N LEU A 478 -52.33 -0.64 21.92
CA LEU A 478 -51.67 0.58 21.46
C LEU A 478 -52.63 1.41 20.62
N GLY A 479 -52.84 2.66 21.02
CA GLY A 479 -53.66 3.62 20.28
C GLY A 479 -55.16 3.56 20.56
N CYS A 480 -55.58 2.83 21.59
CA CYS A 480 -56.95 2.90 22.12
C CYS A 480 -56.95 3.80 23.36
N SER A 481 -57.38 5.05 23.15
CA SER A 481 -57.88 5.96 24.18
C SER A 481 -59.35 6.22 23.92
#